data_AF-A0A1G7S7P4-F1
#
_entry.id   AF-A0A1G7S7P4-F1
#
_cell.length_a   1.000
_cell.length_b   1.000
_cell.length_c   1.000
_cell.angle_alpha   90.00
_cell.angle_beta   90.00
_cell.angle_gamma   90.00
#
_symmetry.space_group_name_H-M   'P 1'
#
loop_
_entity.id
_entity.type
_entity.pdbx_description
1 polymer ?
#
loop_
_entity_poly.entity_id
_entity_poly.type
_entity_poly.pdbx_seq_one_letter_code
_entity_poly.pdbx_strand_id
1 'polypeptide(L)'
;MQFLLDTHTFIWFINGDSSLPYKIIDEIKNLKNQCFISIASIWEIAIKCKLHKLSLNADFNRILDFLDQNQIEILPISFDHIVKLNELDFHHRDPFDRILIAQGISENLIILTKDQNFSFYKIKTLW
;
A
#
# COMPACT_ATOMS: atom_id res chain seq x y z
N MET A 1 -2.84 6.43 -14.41
CA MET A 1 -2.60 7.13 -13.12
C MET A 1 -1.54 6.38 -12.33
N GLN A 2 -1.04 6.92 -11.23
CA GLN A 2 -0.08 6.22 -10.37
C GLN A 2 -0.68 6.01 -8.99
N PHE A 3 -0.69 4.75 -8.54
CA PHE A 3 -1.35 4.33 -7.32
C PHE A 3 -0.39 3.67 -6.35
N LEU A 4 -0.52 3.99 -5.07
CA LEU A 4 0.14 3.27 -3.98
C LEU A 4 -0.92 2.43 -3.28
N LEU A 5 -0.76 1.11 -3.28
CA LEU A 5 -1.63 0.20 -2.56
C LEU A 5 -1.31 0.28 -1.07
N ASP A 6 -2.33 0.54 -0.26
CA ASP A 6 -2.27 0.31 1.17
C ASP A 6 -2.04 -1.18 1.47
N THR A 7 -1.44 -1.49 2.62
CA THR A 7 -1.24 -2.86 3.09
C THR A 7 -2.53 -3.69 3.04
N HIS A 8 -3.65 -3.16 3.53
CA HIS A 8 -4.90 -3.93 3.54
C HIS A 8 -5.48 -4.13 2.14
N THR A 9 -5.34 -3.12 1.26
CA THR A 9 -5.75 -3.20 -0.14
C THR A 9 -5.01 -4.31 -0.85
N PHE A 10 -3.69 -4.39 -0.66
CA PHE A 10 -2.89 -5.46 -1.23
C PHE A 10 -3.27 -6.84 -0.68
N ILE A 11 -3.46 -6.96 0.64
CA ILE A 11 -3.89 -8.22 1.29
C ILE A 11 -5.22 -8.73 0.71
N TRP A 12 -6.19 -7.84 0.52
CA TRP A 12 -7.46 -8.22 -0.06
C TRP A 12 -7.35 -8.60 -1.53
N PHE A 13 -6.51 -7.89 -2.27
CA PHE A 13 -6.26 -8.19 -3.68
C PHE A 13 -5.60 -9.57 -3.87
N ILE A 14 -4.53 -9.87 -3.12
CA ILE A 14 -3.84 -11.18 -3.19
C ILE A 14 -4.71 -12.34 -2.72
N ASN A 15 -5.62 -12.08 -1.77
CA ASN A 15 -6.53 -13.11 -1.27
C ASN A 15 -7.81 -13.25 -2.11
N GLY A 16 -8.06 -12.39 -3.09
CA GLY A 16 -9.33 -12.36 -3.82
C GLY A 16 -10.53 -12.07 -2.91
N ASP A 17 -10.32 -11.26 -1.87
CA ASP A 17 -11.32 -10.94 -0.85
C ASP A 17 -12.43 -10.06 -1.44
N SER A 18 -13.69 -10.41 -1.17
CA SER A 18 -14.86 -9.67 -1.65
C SER A 18 -15.04 -8.28 -1.02
N SER A 19 -14.26 -7.98 0.03
CA SER A 19 -14.19 -6.66 0.65
C SER A 19 -13.49 -5.63 -0.23
N LEU A 20 -12.72 -6.05 -1.25
CA LEU A 20 -12.09 -5.15 -2.21
C LEU A 20 -13.11 -4.70 -3.27
N PRO A 21 -13.44 -3.40 -3.37
CA PRO A 21 -14.42 -2.92 -4.32
C PRO A 21 -13.98 -3.20 -5.77
N TYR A 22 -14.93 -3.58 -6.63
CA TYR A 22 -14.66 -3.87 -8.05
C TYR A 22 -13.96 -2.71 -8.77
N LYS A 23 -14.33 -1.46 -8.46
CA LYS A 23 -13.68 -0.27 -9.00
C LYS A 23 -12.18 -0.25 -8.69
N ILE A 24 -11.77 -0.65 -7.50
CA ILE A 24 -10.35 -0.69 -7.10
C ILE A 24 -9.62 -1.82 -7.82
N ILE A 25 -10.27 -2.98 -7.97
CA ILE A 25 -9.75 -4.09 -8.79
C ILE A 25 -9.53 -3.63 -10.23
N ASP A 26 -10.47 -2.88 -10.81
CA ASP A 26 -10.36 -2.35 -12.17
C ASP A 26 -9.20 -1.35 -12.30
N GLU A 27 -8.99 -0.47 -11.32
CA GLU A 27 -7.83 0.44 -11.33
C GLU A 27 -6.50 -0.32 -11.24
N ILE A 28 -6.41 -1.36 -10.41
CA ILE A 28 -5.20 -2.19 -10.25
C ILE A 28 -4.90 -2.97 -11.53
N LYS A 29 -5.92 -3.57 -12.16
CA LYS A 29 -5.77 -4.41 -13.37
C LYS A 29 -5.67 -3.61 -14.66
N ASN A 30 -5.94 -2.31 -14.64
CA ASN A 30 -5.86 -1.46 -15.81
C ASN A 30 -4.39 -1.16 -16.15
N LEU A 31 -3.93 -1.70 -17.28
CA LEU A 31 -2.55 -1.56 -17.78
C LEU A 31 -2.13 -0.12 -18.11
N LYS A 32 -3.05 0.85 -18.13
CA LYS A 32 -2.73 2.28 -18.25
C LYS A 32 -2.35 2.93 -16.91
N ASN A 33 -2.50 2.20 -15.82
CA ASN A 33 -2.12 2.62 -14.48
C ASN A 33 -0.81 1.96 -14.08
N GLN A 34 -0.03 2.68 -13.28
CA GLN A 34 1.13 2.13 -12.59
C GLN A 34 0.74 1.93 -11.13
N CYS A 35 0.92 0.72 -10.63
CA CYS A 35 0.58 0.36 -9.27
C CYS A 35 1.86 0.05 -8.51
N PHE A 36 1.93 0.57 -7.28
CA PHE A 36 3.05 0.39 -6.39
C PHE A 36 2.60 -0.23 -5.08
N ILE A 37 3.47 -1.01 -4.46
CA ILE A 37 3.36 -1.39 -3.05
C ILE A 37 4.61 -0.92 -2.31
N SER A 38 4.43 -0.31 -1.14
CA SER A 38 5.58 0.06 -0.31
C SER A 38 6.31 -1.19 0.19
N ILE A 39 7.64 -1.15 0.21
CA ILE A 39 8.43 -2.17 0.92
C ILE A 39 8.07 -2.21 2.42
N ALA A 40 7.58 -1.11 2.99
CA ALA A 40 7.08 -1.05 4.36
C ALA A 40 5.83 -1.91 4.57
N SER A 41 4.91 -1.94 3.60
CA SER A 41 3.73 -2.81 3.64
C SER A 41 4.12 -4.28 3.59
N ILE A 42 5.10 -4.64 2.75
CA ILE A 42 5.63 -6.01 2.70
C ILE A 42 6.27 -6.38 4.05
N TRP A 43 7.01 -5.45 4.66
CA TRP A 43 7.58 -5.64 6.00
C TRP A 43 6.49 -5.84 7.07
N GLU A 44 5.43 -5.03 7.05
CA GLU A 44 4.29 -5.16 7.95
C GLU A 44 3.59 -6.54 7.80
N ILE A 45 3.36 -6.97 6.55
CA ILE A 45 2.80 -8.29 6.24
C ILE A 45 3.68 -9.40 6.80
N ALA A 46 5.01 -9.32 6.62
CA ALA A 46 5.95 -10.32 7.14
C ALA A 46 5.82 -10.47 8.66
N ILE A 47 5.74 -9.35 9.39
CA ILE A 47 5.53 -9.34 10.85
C ILE A 47 4.20 -10.00 11.19
N LYS A 48 3.10 -9.60 10.53
CA LYS A 48 1.75 -10.13 10.83
C LYS A 48 1.64 -11.62 10.53
N CYS A 49 2.24 -12.11 9.45
CA CYS A 49 2.33 -13.53 9.12
C CYS A 49 3.11 -14.30 10.19
N LYS A 50 4.27 -13.78 10.63
CA LYS A 50 5.09 -14.44 11.67
C LYS A 50 4.38 -14.50 13.02
N LEU A 51 3.53 -13.53 13.33
CA LEU A 51 2.71 -13.49 14.54
C LEU A 51 1.39 -14.27 14.41
N HIS A 52 1.14 -14.96 13.30
CA HIS A 52 -0.11 -15.66 13.00
C HIS A 52 -1.37 -14.77 13.08
N LYS A 53 -1.20 -13.45 12.87
CA LYS A 53 -2.30 -12.47 12.84
C LYS A 53 -2.86 -12.27 11.43
N LEU A 54 -2.23 -12.85 10.42
CA LEU A 54 -2.61 -12.75 9.02
C LEU A 54 -2.30 -14.08 8.31
N SER A 55 -3.26 -14.54 7.52
CA SER A 55 -3.08 -15.64 6.57
C SER A 55 -3.18 -15.09 5.16
N LEU A 56 -2.18 -15.41 4.34
CA LEU A 56 -2.18 -15.14 2.91
C LEU A 56 -2.57 -16.42 2.17
N ASN A 57 -3.38 -16.29 1.12
CA ASN A 57 -3.69 -17.42 0.22
C ASN A 57 -2.46 -17.83 -0.60
N ALA A 58 -1.53 -16.92 -0.80
CA ALA A 58 -0.22 -17.18 -1.37
C ALA A 58 0.84 -17.34 -0.27
N ASP A 59 1.83 -18.20 -0.52
CA ASP A 59 3.03 -18.24 0.31
C ASP A 59 3.71 -16.86 0.31
N PHE A 60 4.17 -16.40 1.48
CA PHE A 60 4.86 -15.12 1.59
C PHE A 60 6.05 -15.02 0.61
N ASN A 61 6.77 -16.13 0.40
CA ASN A 61 7.90 -16.21 -0.53
C ASN A 61 7.50 -16.04 -2.00
N ARG A 62 6.21 -16.14 -2.34
CA ARG A 62 5.64 -15.94 -3.68
C ARG A 62 5.05 -14.56 -3.90
N ILE A 63 5.17 -13.64 -2.93
CA ILE A 63 4.70 -12.27 -3.11
C ILE A 63 5.35 -11.62 -4.34
N LEU A 64 6.65 -11.83 -4.57
CA LEU A 64 7.34 -11.29 -5.75
C LEU A 64 6.72 -11.81 -7.06
N ASP A 65 6.48 -13.11 -7.18
CA ASP A 65 5.82 -13.68 -8.36
C ASP A 65 4.43 -13.08 -8.60
N PHE A 66 3.66 -12.84 -7.53
CA PHE A 66 2.34 -12.23 -7.61
C PHE A 66 2.42 -10.76 -8.06
N LEU A 67 3.39 -10.01 -7.54
CA LEU A 67 3.62 -8.61 -7.93
C LEU A 67 3.97 -8.51 -9.42
N ASP A 68 4.90 -9.35 -9.89
CA ASP A 68 5.31 -9.40 -11.30
C ASP A 68 4.13 -9.75 -12.22
N GLN A 69 3.31 -10.74 -11.85
CA GLN A 69 2.13 -11.14 -12.62
C GLN A 69 1.06 -10.05 -12.74
N ASN A 70 1.00 -9.13 -11.76
CA ASN A 70 0.01 -8.06 -11.72
C ASN A 70 0.59 -6.68 -12.07
N GLN A 71 1.85 -6.60 -12.51
CA GLN A 71 2.55 -5.34 -12.82
C GLN A 71 2.50 -4.33 -11.66
N ILE A 72 2.66 -4.84 -10.43
CA ILE A 72 2.75 -4.02 -9.23
C ILE A 72 4.23 -3.91 -8.85
N GLU A 73 4.75 -2.69 -8.84
CA GLU A 73 6.16 -2.43 -8.53
C GLU A 73 6.37 -2.22 -7.03
N ILE A 74 7.52 -2.66 -6.50
CA ILE A 74 7.89 -2.35 -5.12
C ILE A 74 8.46 -0.93 -5.07
N LEU A 75 7.86 -0.06 -4.26
CA LEU A 75 8.36 1.27 -3.98
C LEU A 75 9.34 1.23 -2.79
N PRO A 76 10.65 1.42 -3.01
CA PRO A 76 11.62 1.49 -1.93
C PRO A 76 11.40 2.76 -1.09
N ILE A 77 11.83 2.72 0.16
CA ILE A 77 11.89 3.91 1.00
C ILE A 77 13.20 4.65 0.71
N SER A 78 13.09 5.90 0.25
CA SER A 78 14.21 6.81 0.06
C SER A 78 14.39 7.73 1.28
N PHE A 79 15.52 8.43 1.35
CA PHE A 79 15.74 9.41 2.41
C PHE A 79 14.76 10.59 2.32
N ASP A 80 14.35 11.00 1.11
CA ASP A 80 13.35 12.07 0.91
C ASP A 80 11.99 11.70 1.51
N HIS A 81 11.61 10.40 1.45
CA HIS A 81 10.41 9.91 2.13
C HIS A 81 10.51 10.08 3.65
N ILE A 82 11.71 9.90 4.22
CA ILE A 82 11.94 10.09 5.66
C ILE A 82 11.92 11.57 6.04
N VAL A 83 12.48 12.46 5.20
CA VAL A 83 12.36 13.91 5.40
C VAL A 83 10.88 14.30 5.40
N LYS A 84 10.10 13.83 4.43
CA LYS A 84 8.66 14.09 4.37
C LYS A 84 7.92 13.53 5.58
N LEU A 85 8.25 12.31 6.03
CA LEU A 85 7.68 11.68 7.23
C LEU A 85 7.88 12.54 8.48
N ASN A 86 9.07 13.13 8.63
CA ASN A 86 9.42 13.99 9.77
C ASN A 86 8.64 15.33 9.77
N GLU A 87 8.18 15.78 8.60
CA GLU A 87 7.34 16.96 8.45
C GLU A 87 5.84 16.67 8.71
N LEU A 88 5.44 15.39 8.75
CA LEU A 88 4.04 15.03 8.96
C LEU A 88 3.58 15.30 10.39
N ASP A 89 2.43 15.96 10.52
CA ASP A 89 1.72 16.10 11.79
C ASP A 89 1.32 14.73 12.36
N PHE A 90 1.33 14.63 13.69
CA PHE A 90 0.93 13.43 14.42
C PHE A 90 -0.60 13.36 14.57
N HIS A 91 -1.31 13.07 13.47
CA HIS A 91 -2.75 12.76 13.53
C HIS A 91 -3.02 11.29 13.93
N HIS A 92 -2.09 10.38 13.62
CA HIS A 92 -2.08 8.99 14.12
C HIS A 92 -0.64 8.51 14.38
N ARG A 93 -0.51 7.32 14.98
CA ARG A 93 0.78 6.78 15.49
C ARG A 93 1.28 5.52 14.78
N ASP A 94 0.55 5.00 13.80
CA ASP A 94 1.01 3.82 13.06
C ASP A 94 2.22 4.20 12.17
N PRO A 95 3.42 3.64 12.39
CA PRO A 95 4.59 3.99 11.61
C PRO A 95 4.47 3.56 10.13
N PHE A 96 3.72 2.48 9.83
CA PHE A 96 3.55 1.99 8.46
C PHE A 96 2.66 2.93 7.65
N ASP A 97 1.49 3.27 8.17
CA ASP A 97 0.57 4.21 7.49
C ASP A 97 1.25 5.57 7.26
N ARG A 98 2.00 6.06 8.25
CA ARG A 98 2.71 7.33 8.12
C ARG A 98 3.78 7.32 7.04
N ILE A 99 4.55 6.23 6.90
CA ILE A 99 5.53 6.16 5.82
C ILE A 99 4.84 6.00 4.45
N LEU A 100 3.70 5.31 4.37
CA LEU A 100 2.88 5.25 3.15
C LEU A 100 2.38 6.64 2.75
N ILE A 101 1.89 7.44 3.69
CA ILE A 101 1.47 8.82 3.45
C ILE A 101 2.65 9.66 2.97
N ALA A 102 3.82 9.54 3.61
CA ALA A 102 5.01 10.27 3.21
C ALA A 102 5.47 9.90 1.78
N GLN A 103 5.43 8.61 1.42
CA GLN A 103 5.70 8.13 0.06
C GLN A 103 4.67 8.67 -0.93
N GLY A 104 3.38 8.57 -0.61
CA GLY A 104 2.31 9.06 -1.47
C GLY A 104 2.43 10.56 -1.75
N ILE A 105 2.81 11.36 -0.74
CA ILE A 105 3.02 12.80 -0.91
C ILE A 105 4.28 13.07 -1.75
N SER A 106 5.39 12.39 -1.45
CA SER A 106 6.68 12.64 -2.11
C SER A 106 6.67 12.28 -3.59
N GLU A 107 6.01 11.16 -3.93
CA GLU A 107 5.92 10.63 -5.29
C GLU A 107 4.62 11.08 -6.02
N ASN A 108 3.79 11.92 -5.38
CA ASN A 108 2.49 12.39 -5.89
C ASN A 108 1.56 11.23 -6.35
N LEU A 109 1.53 10.16 -5.55
CA LEU A 109 0.71 8.97 -5.79
C LEU A 109 -0.67 9.12 -5.15
N ILE A 110 -1.65 8.41 -5.72
CA ILE A 110 -2.97 8.26 -5.11
C ILE A 110 -2.97 6.98 -4.28
N ILE A 111 -3.28 7.08 -2.99
CA ILE A 111 -3.28 5.91 -2.12
C ILE A 111 -4.63 5.20 -2.22
N LEU A 112 -4.60 3.91 -2.58
CA LEU A 112 -5.78 3.05 -2.58
C LEU A 112 -6.01 2.54 -1.16
N THR A 113 -6.88 3.22 -0.41
CA THR A 113 -7.10 2.95 1.03
C THR A 113 -8.53 3.26 1.44
N LYS A 114 -9.10 2.41 2.29
CA LYS A 114 -10.36 2.69 3.00
C LYS A 114 -10.16 3.47 4.30
N ASP A 115 -8.92 3.64 4.77
CA ASP A 115 -8.65 4.27 6.06
C ASP A 115 -8.90 5.78 5.99
N GLN A 116 -9.84 6.23 6.83
CA GLN A 116 -10.21 7.62 6.94
C GLN A 116 -9.13 8.46 7.60
N ASN A 117 -8.19 7.86 8.35
CA ASN A 117 -7.07 8.60 8.96
C ASN A 117 -6.19 9.31 7.92
N PHE A 118 -6.11 8.77 6.71
CA PHE A 118 -5.34 9.36 5.61
C PHE A 118 -5.92 10.72 5.18
N SER A 119 -7.23 10.95 5.40
CA SER A 119 -7.89 12.22 5.08
C SER A 119 -7.44 13.40 5.95
N PHE A 120 -6.80 13.14 7.09
CA PHE A 120 -6.19 14.19 7.91
C PHE A 120 -4.90 14.77 7.30
N TYR A 121 -4.37 14.12 6.25
CA TYR A 121 -3.17 14.54 5.56
C TYR A 121 -3.52 15.10 4.18
N LYS A 122 -2.65 15.97 3.64
CA LYS A 122 -2.79 16.53 2.28
C LYS A 122 -2.37 15.51 1.22
N ILE A 123 -3.03 14.35 1.19
CA ILE A 123 -2.78 13.25 0.27
C ILE A 123 -4.06 12.89 -0.49
N LYS A 124 -3.91 12.44 -1.74
CA LYS A 124 -5.03 11.96 -2.54
C LYS A 124 -5.27 10.49 -2.21
N THR A 125 -6.53 10.14 -1.91
CA THR A 125 -6.94 8.76 -1.68
C THR A 125 -8.05 8.34 -2.64
N LEU A 126 -8.19 7.04 -2.87
CA LEU A 126 -9.26 6.44 -3.66
C LEU A 126 -9.74 5.15 -3.00
N TRP A 127 -11.05 4.97 -2.93
CA TRP A 127 -11.74 3.76 -2.48
C TRP A 127 -12.97 3.48 -3.35
#